data_AF-A0A2V7NY39-F1
#
_entry.id   AF-A0A2V7NY39-F1
#
_cell.length_a   1.000
_cell.length_b   1.000
_cell.length_c   1.000
_cell.angle_alpha   90.00
_cell.angle_beta   90.00
_cell.angle_gamma   90.00
#
_symmetry.space_group_name_H-M   'P 1'
#
loop_
_entity.id
_entity.type
_entity.pdbx_description
1 polymer ?
#
loop_
_entity_poly.entity_id
_entity_poly.type
_entity_poly.pdbx_seq_one_letter_code
_entity_poly.pdbx_strand_id
1 'polypeptide(L)'
;MPAQPARYSSPDAAAVVHELPPIRFDGQLITIRLAVRRSEDGIWRGRVLFGEPDTEAERATAEIFCAASEADLWQSVRDLRDHHFRDLYRSLL
;
A
#
# COMPACT_ATOMS: atom_id res chain seq x y z
N MET A 1 -8.05 26.27 16.94
CA MET A 1 -7.50 24.98 16.47
C MET A 1 -7.14 25.15 15.01
N PRO A 2 -5.86 25.13 14.59
CA PRO A 2 -5.54 25.16 13.17
C PRO A 2 -5.94 23.83 12.53
N ALA A 3 -6.74 23.90 11.47
CA ALA A 3 -7.21 22.77 10.70
C ALA A 3 -6.01 22.04 10.06
N GLN A 4 -5.89 20.73 10.31
CA GLN A 4 -4.97 19.87 9.57
C GLN A 4 -5.34 19.96 8.08
N PRO A 5 -4.38 20.21 7.16
CA PRO A 5 -4.67 20.06 5.75
C PRO A 5 -4.94 18.58 5.49
N ALA A 6 -6.17 18.28 5.09
CA ALA A 6 -6.51 17.01 4.47
C ALA A 6 -5.57 16.84 3.27
N ARG A 7 -4.55 15.99 3.42
CA ARG A 7 -3.71 15.57 2.28
C ARG A 7 -4.53 14.62 1.44
N TYR A 8 -5.44 15.19 0.66
CA TYR A 8 -6.01 14.53 -0.48
C TYR A 8 -4.84 14.28 -1.44
N SER A 9 -4.28 13.06 -1.43
CA SER A 9 -3.29 12.69 -2.42
C SER A 9 -4.01 12.65 -3.76
N SER A 10 -3.68 13.60 -4.62
CA SER A 10 -4.12 13.62 -6.01
C SER A 10 -3.90 12.24 -6.63
N PRO A 11 -4.85 11.70 -7.41
CA PRO A 11 -4.52 10.63 -8.33
C PRO A 11 -3.63 11.22 -9.43
N ASP A 12 -2.90 10.35 -10.12
CA ASP A 12 -2.31 10.63 -11.44
C ASP A 12 -0.83 11.07 -11.51
N ALA A 13 0.05 10.25 -10.93
CA ALA A 13 1.02 9.58 -11.79
C ALA A 13 0.59 8.11 -11.83
N ALA A 14 0.51 7.48 -13.00
CA ALA A 14 0.07 6.09 -13.13
C ALA A 14 0.91 5.20 -12.19
N ALA A 15 0.31 4.82 -11.05
CA ALA A 15 1.00 4.01 -10.07
C ALA A 15 1.15 2.61 -10.65
N VAL A 16 2.36 2.07 -10.61
CA VAL A 16 2.60 0.67 -10.96
C VAL A 16 2.05 -0.18 -9.83
N VAL A 17 1.16 -1.11 -10.16
CA VAL A 17 0.55 -2.01 -9.19
C VAL A 17 1.20 -3.38 -9.30
N HIS A 18 1.79 -3.84 -8.19
CA HIS A 18 2.37 -5.17 -8.07
C HIS A 18 1.47 -6.06 -7.23
N GLU A 19 1.16 -7.25 -7.71
CA GLU A 19 0.36 -8.23 -6.96
C GLU A 19 1.22 -9.02 -5.98
N LEU A 20 0.75 -9.13 -4.75
CA LEU A 20 1.38 -9.90 -3.68
C LEU A 20 0.55 -11.14 -3.39
N PRO A 21 1.16 -12.20 -2.82
CA PRO A 21 0.41 -13.33 -2.32
C PRO A 21 -0.67 -12.86 -1.32
N PRO A 22 -1.92 -13.35 -1.42
CA PRO A 22 -2.97 -12.98 -0.50
C PRO A 22 -2.69 -13.53 0.90
N ILE A 23 -3.17 -12.84 1.93
CA ILE A 23 -3.08 -13.32 3.32
C ILE A 23 -4.39 -13.91 3.80
N ARG A 24 -4.32 -14.73 4.85
CA ARG A 24 -5.49 -15.12 5.63
C ARG A 24 -5.66 -14.20 6.84
N PHE A 25 -6.84 -13.59 6.93
CA PHE A 25 -7.28 -12.76 8.06
C PHE A 25 -8.68 -13.21 8.49
N ASP A 26 -8.83 -13.60 9.77
CA ASP A 26 -10.12 -14.05 10.34
C ASP A 26 -10.88 -15.09 9.50
N GLY A 27 -10.15 -16.03 8.90
CA GLY A 27 -10.72 -17.07 8.02
C GLY A 27 -10.97 -16.64 6.58
N GLN A 28 -10.86 -15.35 6.25
CA GLN A 28 -11.01 -14.81 4.91
C GLN A 28 -9.65 -14.66 4.20
N LEU A 29 -9.63 -14.89 2.88
CA LEU A 29 -8.49 -14.52 2.02
C LEU A 29 -8.61 -13.05 1.63
N ILE A 30 -7.57 -12.28 1.91
CA ILE A 30 -7.48 -10.86 1.59
C ILE A 30 -6.45 -10.69 0.48
N THR A 31 -6.89 -10.24 -0.69
CA THR A 31 -6.01 -9.86 -1.81
C THR A 31 -5.09 -8.73 -1.36
N ILE A 32 -3.80 -8.81 -1.71
CA ILE A 32 -2.81 -7.78 -1.41
C ILE A 32 -2.19 -7.27 -2.70
N ARG A 33 -2.15 -5.96 -2.85
CA ARG A 33 -1.49 -5.27 -3.96
C ARG A 33 -0.61 -4.16 -3.40
N LEU A 34 0.50 -3.89 -4.07
CA LEU A 34 1.38 -2.77 -3.76
C LEU A 34 1.27 -1.75 -4.88
N ALA A 35 0.77 -0.56 -4.57
CA ALA A 35 0.78 0.56 -5.50
C ALA A 35 2.04 1.40 -5.28
N VAL A 36 2.82 1.58 -6.33
CA VAL A 36 4.11 2.27 -6.31
C VAL A 36 4.11 3.43 -7.29
N ARG A 37 4.58 4.59 -6.87
CA ARG A 37 4.74 5.76 -7.74
C ARG A 37 6.05 6.48 -7.47
N ARG A 38 6.55 7.21 -8.46
CA ARG A 38 7.67 8.13 -8.26
C ARG A 38 7.15 9.47 -7.77
N SER A 39 7.65 9.96 -6.65
CA SER A 39 7.35 11.29 -6.13
C SER A 39 8.18 12.37 -6.84
N GLU A 40 7.77 13.63 -6.70
CA GLU A 40 8.43 14.80 -7.28
C GLU A 40 9.87 14.97 -6.76
N ASP A 41 10.11 14.60 -5.50
CA ASP A 41 11.41 14.49 -4.84
C ASP A 41 12.34 13.39 -5.43
N GLY A 42 11.88 12.66 -6.45
CA GLY A 42 12.64 11.62 -7.13
C GLY A 42 12.66 10.27 -6.41
N ILE A 43 12.13 10.20 -5.19
CA ILE A 43 12.01 9.01 -4.35
C ILE A 43 10.79 8.19 -4.79
N TRP A 44 10.92 6.87 -4.80
CA TRP A 44 9.79 5.97 -5.00
C TRP A 44 9.01 5.80 -3.71
N ARG A 45 7.69 5.92 -3.78
CA ARG A 45 6.79 5.73 -2.64
C ARG A 45 5.78 4.64 -2.93
N GLY A 46 5.44 3.89 -1.89
CA GLY A 46 4.55 2.75 -1.98
C GLY A 46 3.51 2.74 -0.88
N ARG A 47 2.32 2.27 -1.23
CA ARG A 47 1.24 1.95 -0.28
C ARG A 47 0.68 0.57 -0.58
N VAL A 48 0.25 -0.12 0.46
CA VAL A 48 -0.37 -1.45 0.33
C VAL A 48 -1.88 -1.28 0.24
N LEU A 49 -2.48 -1.97 -0.72
CA LEU A 49 -3.91 -2.09 -0.95
C LEU A 49 -4.35 -3.50 -0.53
N PHE A 50 -5.40 -3.57 0.26
CA PHE A 50 -6.00 -4.79 0.77
C PHE A 50 -7.43 -4.92 0.25
N GLY A 51 -7.80 -6.12 -0.18
CA GLY A 51 -9.10 -6.41 -0.78
C GLY A 51 -9.08 -6.27 -2.30
N GLU A 52 -10.25 -6.43 -2.91
CA GLU A 52 -10.43 -6.33 -4.36
C GLU A 52 -10.46 -4.86 -4.82
N PRO A 53 -9.91 -4.53 -6.02
CA PRO A 53 -9.96 -3.18 -6.58
C PRO A 53 -11.40 -2.66 -6.69
N ASP A 54 -11.58 -1.36 -6.45
CA ASP A 54 -12.84 -0.65 -6.67
C ASP A 54 -14.04 -1.22 -5.87
N THR A 55 -13.76 -1.87 -4.73
CA THR A 55 -14.78 -2.35 -3.81
C THR A 55 -14.84 -1.49 -2.55
N GLU A 56 -16.02 -1.40 -1.91
CA GLU A 56 -16.18 -0.71 -0.62
C GLU A 56 -15.37 -1.34 0.52
N ALA A 57 -14.94 -2.60 0.33
CA ALA A 57 -14.08 -3.32 1.26
C ALA A 57 -12.59 -3.02 1.06
N GLU A 58 -12.20 -2.29 0.01
CA GLU A 58 -10.80 -1.94 -0.25
C GLU A 58 -10.26 -1.04 0.87
N ARG A 59 -9.12 -1.44 1.43
CA ARG A 59 -8.38 -0.67 2.43
C ARG A 59 -7.00 -0.34 1.90
N ALA A 60 -6.54 0.87 2.14
CA ALA A 60 -5.21 1.31 1.71
C ALA A 60 -4.44 1.87 2.89
N THR A 61 -3.16 1.53 3.00
CA THR A 61 -2.25 2.26 3.89
C THR A 61 -2.00 3.66 3.32
N ALA A 62 -1.46 4.55 4.16
CA ALA A 62 -0.72 5.70 3.65
C ALA A 62 0.54 5.23 2.88
N GLU A 63 1.25 6.18 2.27
CA GLU A 63 2.54 5.93 1.62
C GLU A 63 3.65 5.73 2.66
N ILE A 64 3.66 4.56 3.28
CA ILE A 64 4.58 4.22 4.38
C ILE A 64 5.89 3.58 3.89
N PHE A 65 5.96 3.19 2.61
CA PHE A 65 7.16 2.63 1.99
C PHE A 65 7.86 3.68 1.13
N CYS A 66 9.18 3.70 1.16
CA CYS A 66 9.98 4.48 0.24
C CYS A 66 11.29 3.78 -0.14
N ALA A 67 11.78 4.03 -1.34
CA ALA A 67 13.08 3.54 -1.81
C ALA A 67 13.67 4.44 -2.90
N ALA A 68 14.94 4.23 -3.21
CA ALA A 68 15.63 4.93 -4.31
C ALA A 68 15.18 4.44 -5.70
N SER A 69 14.70 3.20 -5.81
CA SER A 69 14.19 2.60 -7.05
C SER A 69 12.88 1.84 -6.81
N GLU A 70 12.10 1.65 -7.88
CA GLU A 70 10.88 0.83 -7.83
C GLU A 70 11.18 -0.62 -7.43
N ALA A 71 12.26 -1.20 -7.99
CA ALA A 71 12.65 -2.58 -7.75
C ALA A 71 13.05 -2.84 -6.30
N ASP A 72 13.80 -1.91 -5.68
CA ASP A 72 14.17 -2.02 -4.26
C ASP A 72 12.93 -1.96 -3.36
N LEU A 73 11.96 -1.10 -3.69
CA LEU A 73 10.72 -0.98 -2.95
C LEU A 73 9.91 -2.28 -3.07
N TRP A 74 9.75 -2.78 -4.29
CA TRP A 74 9.06 -4.03 -4.55
C TRP A 74 9.68 -5.20 -3.80
N GLN A 75 11.00 -5.38 -3.90
CA GLN A 75 11.71 -6.46 -3.21
C GLN A 75 11.55 -6.37 -1.69
N SER A 76 11.67 -5.16 -1.13
CA SER A 76 11.52 -4.93 0.32
C SER A 76 10.13 -5.29 0.83
N VAL A 77 9.08 -4.95 0.08
CA VAL A 77 7.70 -5.30 0.44
C VAL A 77 7.43 -6.79 0.22
N ARG A 78 7.98 -7.38 -0.85
CA ARG A 78 7.85 -8.82 -1.15
C ARG A 78 8.46 -9.70 -0.06
N ASP A 79 9.53 -9.25 0.58
CA ASP A 79 10.18 -9.98 1.68
C ASP A 79 9.41 -9.89 3.01
N LEU A 80 8.37 -9.06 3.09
CA LEU A 80 7.46 -9.04 4.24
C LEU A 80 6.66 -10.34 4.31
N ARG A 81 6.63 -10.91 5.52
CA ARG A 81 5.82 -12.10 5.82
C ARG A 81 4.37 -11.76 6.15
N ASP A 82 3.49 -12.76 6.05
CA ASP A 82 2.05 -12.67 6.35
C ASP A 82 1.69 -11.90 7.63
N HIS A 83 2.44 -12.09 8.72
CA HIS A 83 2.11 -11.42 9.99
C HIS A 83 2.29 -9.90 9.94
N HIS A 84 3.24 -9.38 9.16
CA HIS A 84 3.39 -7.94 8.95
C HIS A 84 2.19 -7.36 8.20
N PHE A 85 1.76 -8.03 7.13
CA PHE A 85 0.58 -7.62 6.37
C PHE A 85 -0.71 -7.73 7.18
N ARG A 86 -0.83 -8.76 8.02
CA ARG A 86 -1.94 -8.92 8.96
C ARG A 86 -2.01 -7.76 9.94
N ASP A 87 -0.89 -7.38 10.53
CA ASP A 87 -0.84 -6.29 11.50
C ASP A 87 -1.13 -4.94 10.83
N LEU A 88 -0.61 -4.72 9.61
CA LEU A 88 -0.97 -3.56 8.79
C LEU A 88 -2.47 -3.51 8.49
N TYR A 89 -3.06 -4.60 7.99
CA TYR A 89 -4.49 -4.66 7.70
C TYR A 89 -5.33 -4.42 8.97
N ARG A 90 -4.94 -5.00 10.10
CA ARG A 90 -5.61 -4.80 11.39
C ARG A 90 -5.63 -3.34 11.82
N SER A 91 -4.58 -2.57 11.53
CA SER A 91 -4.51 -1.13 11.86
C SER A 91 -5.42 -0.24 11.01
N LEU A 92 -6.02 -0.78 9.94
CA LEU A 92 -6.91 -0.07 9.03
C LEU A 92 -8.40 -0.36 9.28
N LEU A 93 -8.71 -1.26 10.22
CA LEU A 93 -10.07 -1.60 10.66
C LEU A 93 -10.52 -0.65 11.79
#